data_AF-A0A9E5KT03-F1
#
_entry.id   AF-A0A9E5KT03-F1
#
_cell.length_a   1.000
_cell.length_b   1.000
_cell.length_c   1.000
_cell.angle_alpha   90.00
_cell.angle_beta   90.00
_cell.angle_gamma   90.00
#
_symmetry.space_group_name_H-M   'P 1'
#
loop_
_entity.id
_entity.type
_entity.pdbx_description
1 polymer ?
#
loop_
_entity_poly.entity_id
_entity_poly.type
_entity_poly.pdbx_seq_one_letter_code
_entity_poly.pdbx_strand_id
1 'polypeptide(L)'
;MLAINLGTRGIDEAKDLVEYCNYPCGTILRESRESHGSENPYDIKMWCLGNEMDGSWQVGHKDADEYGRLASEVGKALKLFDPGLELVVCGSSSSEMPTFPAWEQTVLEHTWEIADYLSLHMYFRIDEDDVKT
;
A
#
# COMPACT_ATOMS: atom_id res chain seq x y z
N MET A 1 6.01 -9.04 1.59
CA MET A 1 5.20 -7.81 1.64
C MET A 1 5.93 -6.73 0.88
N LEU A 2 5.32 -6.13 -0.14
CA LEU A 2 5.90 -5.03 -0.93
C LEU A 2 4.94 -3.85 -0.99
N ALA A 3 5.44 -2.61 -1.00
CA ALA A 3 4.61 -1.41 -1.05
C ALA A 3 4.60 -0.78 -2.44
N ILE A 4 3.42 -0.33 -2.87
CA ILE A 4 3.20 0.33 -4.15
C ILE A 4 3.23 1.84 -3.95
N ASN A 5 3.88 2.58 -4.83
CA ASN A 5 3.87 4.05 -4.77
C ASN A 5 2.49 4.58 -5.18
N LEU A 6 1.74 5.13 -4.22
CA LEU A 6 0.49 5.87 -4.44
C LEU A 6 0.61 7.38 -4.13
N GLY A 7 1.84 7.87 -3.93
CA GLY A 7 2.12 9.29 -3.79
C GLY A 7 2.13 9.98 -5.15
N THR A 8 3.01 9.52 -6.05
CA THR A 8 3.25 10.12 -7.37
C THR A 8 2.90 9.22 -8.54
N ARG A 9 2.44 8.00 -8.27
CA ARG A 9 2.04 6.98 -9.27
C ARG A 9 0.66 6.42 -8.92
N GLY A 10 0.13 5.50 -9.73
CA GLY A 10 -1.18 4.92 -9.51
C GLY A 10 -1.34 3.53 -10.13
N ILE A 11 -2.49 3.34 -10.79
CA ILE A 11 -2.98 2.02 -11.23
C ILE A 11 -2.04 1.36 -12.24
N ASP A 12 -1.58 2.08 -13.25
CA ASP A 12 -0.75 1.50 -14.31
C ASP A 12 0.57 0.98 -13.75
N GLU A 13 1.19 1.78 -12.88
CA GLU A 13 2.45 1.44 -12.27
C GLU A 13 2.35 0.31 -11.24
N ALA A 14 1.22 0.24 -10.53
CA ALA A 14 0.90 -0.85 -9.63
C ALA A 14 0.81 -2.18 -10.39
N LYS A 15 0.02 -2.19 -11.48
CA LYS A 15 -0.17 -3.35 -12.36
C LYS A 15 1.16 -3.81 -12.96
N ASP A 16 1.95 -2.90 -13.49
CA ASP A 16 3.25 -3.22 -14.10
C ASP A 16 4.20 -3.85 -13.07
N LEU A 17 4.22 -3.33 -11.84
CA LEU A 17 5.06 -3.90 -10.78
C LEU A 17 4.61 -5.31 -10.38
N VAL A 18 3.30 -5.53 -10.23
CA VAL A 18 2.75 -6.86 -9.91
C VAL A 18 3.01 -7.84 -11.06
N GLU A 19 2.84 -7.42 -12.31
CA GLU A 19 3.14 -8.25 -13.48
C GLU A 19 4.62 -8.64 -13.52
N TYR A 20 5.51 -7.66 -13.38
CA TYR A 20 6.94 -7.91 -13.31
C TYR A 20 7.27 -8.92 -12.21
N CYS A 21 6.69 -8.76 -11.02
CA CYS A 21 7.02 -9.59 -9.87
C CYS A 21 6.43 -11.00 -9.94
N ASN A 22 5.18 -11.14 -10.35
CA ASN A 22 4.39 -12.36 -10.11
C ASN A 22 3.99 -13.10 -11.38
N TYR A 23 4.05 -12.47 -12.56
CA TYR A 23 3.55 -13.13 -13.77
C TYR A 23 4.51 -14.23 -14.24
N PRO A 24 4.03 -15.45 -14.56
CA PRO A 24 4.88 -16.59 -14.85
C PRO A 24 5.59 -16.50 -16.20
N CYS A 25 4.88 -16.10 -17.26
CA CYS A 25 5.42 -16.05 -18.62
C CYS A 25 4.61 -15.16 -19.57
N GLY A 26 5.19 -14.86 -20.74
CA GLY A 26 4.43 -14.32 -21.88
C GLY A 26 4.23 -12.81 -21.92
N THR A 27 4.96 -12.04 -21.11
CA THR A 27 4.91 -10.56 -21.15
C THR A 27 6.30 -9.93 -21.14
N ILE A 28 6.39 -8.70 -21.65
CA ILE A 28 7.63 -7.92 -21.71
C ILE A 28 8.20 -7.69 -20.30
N LEU A 29 7.34 -7.43 -19.31
CA LEU A 29 7.80 -7.20 -17.93
C LEU A 29 8.33 -8.48 -17.29
N ARG A 30 7.73 -9.63 -17.58
CA ARG A 30 8.27 -10.92 -17.17
C ARG A 30 9.63 -11.20 -17.84
N GLU A 31 9.75 -10.97 -19.15
CA GLU A 31 11.02 -11.14 -19.87
C GLU A 31 12.11 -10.22 -19.33
N SER A 32 11.74 -8.99 -18.96
CA SER A 32 12.61 -8.05 -18.27
C SER A 32 13.09 -8.63 -16.93
N ARG A 33 12.19 -9.19 -16.11
CA ARG A 33 12.55 -9.86 -14.84
C ARG A 33 13.58 -10.97 -15.05
N GLU A 34 13.38 -11.82 -16.05
CA GLU A 34 14.34 -12.87 -16.40
C GLU A 34 15.69 -12.29 -16.81
N SER A 35 15.69 -11.25 -17.67
CA SER A 35 16.92 -10.58 -18.10
C SER A 35 17.70 -9.92 -16.96
N HIS A 36 17.00 -9.53 -15.89
CA HIS A 36 17.59 -9.02 -14.65
C HIS A 36 18.07 -10.13 -13.69
N GLY A 37 17.96 -11.40 -14.09
CA GLY A 37 18.50 -12.55 -13.35
C GLY A 37 17.49 -13.33 -12.52
N SER A 38 16.18 -13.09 -12.69
CA SER A 38 15.14 -13.85 -11.97
C SER A 38 14.13 -14.49 -12.92
N GLU A 39 14.40 -15.74 -13.30
CA GLU A 39 13.52 -16.52 -14.19
C GLU A 39 12.14 -16.78 -13.56
N ASN A 40 12.15 -17.20 -12.29
CA ASN A 40 10.93 -17.52 -11.55
C ASN A 40 10.26 -16.25 -10.99
N PRO A 41 8.91 -16.24 -10.90
CA PRO A 41 8.19 -15.22 -10.15
C PRO A 41 8.64 -15.15 -8.69
N TYR A 42 8.58 -13.95 -8.10
CA TYR A 42 8.87 -13.77 -6.68
C TYR A 42 7.73 -14.22 -5.76
N ASP A 43 6.55 -14.47 -6.34
CA ASP A 43 5.33 -14.92 -5.66
C ASP A 43 4.97 -14.05 -4.43
N ILE A 44 5.05 -12.73 -4.61
CA ILE A 44 4.73 -11.78 -3.53
C ILE A 44 3.22 -11.80 -3.33
N LYS A 45 2.77 -12.34 -2.19
CA LYS A 45 1.34 -12.42 -1.85
C LYS A 45 0.78 -11.12 -1.30
N MET A 46 1.49 -10.49 -0.38
CA MET A 46 1.00 -9.33 0.37
C MET A 46 1.54 -8.00 -0.17
N TRP A 47 0.65 -7.05 -0.44
CA TRP A 47 0.96 -5.75 -1.03
C TRP A 47 0.36 -4.59 -0.24
N CYS A 48 1.15 -3.57 0.03
CA CYS A 48 0.66 -2.32 0.62
C CYS A 48 0.25 -1.35 -0.48
N LEU A 49 -0.97 -0.82 -0.36
CA LEU A 49 -1.47 0.22 -1.25
C LEU A 49 -0.98 1.58 -0.75
N GLY A 50 0.28 1.91 -1.05
CA GLY A 50 0.90 3.14 -0.54
C GLY A 50 1.65 2.95 0.78
N ASN A 51 1.78 4.07 1.48
CA ASN A 51 2.29 4.19 2.86
C ASN A 51 1.29 5.08 3.63
N GLU A 52 1.69 5.67 4.76
CA GLU A 52 0.88 6.63 5.53
C GLU A 52 0.69 7.94 4.72
N MET A 53 -0.44 8.05 4.04
CA MET A 53 -0.74 9.18 3.12
C MET A 53 -1.37 10.39 3.82
N ASP A 54 -1.71 10.27 5.11
CA ASP A 54 -2.40 11.27 5.94
C ASP A 54 -1.47 12.35 6.51
N GLY A 55 -0.17 12.10 6.55
CA GLY A 55 0.83 13.04 7.05
C GLY A 55 1.16 14.14 6.02
N SER A 56 1.11 15.42 6.42
CA SER A 56 1.43 16.55 5.51
C SER A 56 2.88 16.58 5.03
N TRP A 57 3.76 15.81 5.67
CA TRP A 57 5.16 15.63 5.26
C TRP A 57 5.32 14.60 4.13
N GLN A 58 4.29 13.78 3.88
CA GLN A 58 4.34 12.71 2.90
C GLN A 58 4.30 13.26 1.48
N VAL A 59 5.20 12.77 0.62
CA VAL A 59 5.17 13.11 -0.81
C VAL A 59 3.89 12.57 -1.43
N GLY A 60 3.09 13.47 -1.98
CA GLY A 60 1.80 13.12 -2.56
C GLY A 60 0.73 12.80 -1.51
N HIS A 61 0.84 13.36 -0.30
CA HIS A 61 -0.21 13.42 0.73
C HIS A 61 -1.61 13.55 0.11
N LYS A 62 -2.58 12.89 0.73
CA LYS A 62 -3.98 12.86 0.30
C LYS A 62 -4.90 13.03 1.48
N ASP A 63 -6.08 13.59 1.25
CA ASP A 63 -7.17 13.38 2.20
C ASP A 63 -7.67 11.91 2.15
N ALA A 64 -8.52 11.53 3.10
CA ALA A 64 -8.98 10.15 3.23
C ALA A 64 -9.83 9.68 2.05
N ASP A 65 -10.61 10.57 1.41
CA ASP A 65 -11.43 10.26 0.25
C ASP A 65 -10.59 10.13 -1.04
N GLU A 66 -9.59 10.99 -1.21
CA GLU A 66 -8.59 10.90 -2.27
C GLU A 66 -7.80 9.61 -2.19
N TYR A 67 -7.29 9.27 -1.00
CA TYR A 67 -6.57 8.03 -0.78
C TYR A 67 -7.47 6.81 -0.91
N GLY A 68 -8.64 6.80 -0.24
CA GLY A 68 -9.59 5.68 -0.27
C GLY A 68 -10.04 5.33 -1.69
N ARG A 69 -10.40 6.33 -2.51
CA ARG A 69 -10.76 6.10 -3.92
C ARG A 69 -9.59 5.56 -4.74
N LEU A 70 -8.39 6.12 -4.58
CA LEU A 70 -7.21 5.64 -5.30
C LEU A 70 -6.87 4.19 -4.91
N ALA A 71 -6.83 3.89 -3.60
CA ALA A 71 -6.57 2.55 -3.09
C ALA A 71 -7.64 1.55 -3.56
N SER A 72 -8.92 1.96 -3.60
CA SER A 72 -10.01 1.12 -4.11
C SER A 72 -9.81 0.73 -5.57
N GLU A 73 -9.52 1.69 -6.45
CA GLU A 73 -9.34 1.42 -7.88
C GLU A 73 -8.05 0.65 -8.18
N VAL A 74 -6.95 0.97 -7.49
CA VAL A 74 -5.71 0.18 -7.57
C VAL A 74 -5.96 -1.25 -7.09
N GLY A 75 -6.59 -1.41 -5.93
CA GLY A 75 -6.89 -2.72 -5.34
C GLY A 75 -7.78 -3.58 -6.25
N LYS A 76 -8.82 -3.00 -6.86
CA LYS A 76 -9.67 -3.69 -7.86
C LYS A 76 -8.85 -4.17 -9.04
N ALA A 77 -7.98 -3.32 -9.60
CA ALA A 77 -7.13 -3.71 -10.73
C ALA A 77 -6.19 -4.86 -10.37
N LEU A 78 -5.59 -4.85 -9.18
CA LEU A 78 -4.72 -5.92 -8.72
C LEU A 78 -5.47 -7.22 -8.44
N LYS A 79 -6.63 -7.18 -7.79
CA LYS A 79 -7.46 -8.37 -7.53
C LYS A 79 -8.07 -8.97 -8.81
N LEU A 80 -8.34 -8.15 -9.84
CA LEU A 80 -8.74 -8.64 -11.16
C LEU A 80 -7.59 -9.37 -11.87
N PHE A 81 -6.36 -8.92 -11.63
CA PHE A 81 -5.17 -9.55 -12.17
C PHE A 81 -4.84 -10.87 -11.45
N ASP A 82 -4.84 -10.85 -10.11
CA ASP A 82 -4.64 -12.03 -9.27
C ASP A 82 -5.55 -11.94 -8.02
N PRO A 83 -6.66 -12.70 -7.98
CA PRO A 83 -7.58 -12.71 -6.85
C PRO A 83 -6.97 -13.22 -5.54
N GLY A 84 -5.83 -13.92 -5.61
CA GLY A 84 -5.13 -14.48 -4.46
C GLY A 84 -4.16 -13.52 -3.77
N LEU A 85 -4.01 -12.30 -4.27
CA LEU A 85 -3.23 -11.27 -3.58
C LEU A 85 -3.90 -10.82 -2.29
N GLU A 86 -3.08 -10.47 -1.31
CA GLU A 86 -3.50 -9.89 -0.03
C GLU A 86 -3.16 -8.39 -0.03
N LEU A 87 -4.14 -7.53 0.18
CA LEU A 87 -3.98 -6.08 0.10
C LEU A 87 -4.09 -5.42 1.47
N VAL A 88 -3.10 -4.59 1.80
CA VAL A 88 -3.06 -3.77 3.01
C VAL A 88 -3.33 -2.31 2.63
N VAL A 89 -4.41 -1.75 3.16
CA VAL A 89 -4.66 -0.30 3.09
C VAL A 89 -4.05 0.41 4.29
N CYS A 90 -3.62 1.65 4.09
CA CYS A 90 -2.86 2.40 5.07
C CYS A 90 -3.81 3.14 6.03
N GLY A 91 -3.69 2.84 7.32
CA GLY A 91 -4.27 3.66 8.38
C GLY A 91 -3.47 4.93 8.64
N SER A 92 -3.84 5.65 9.69
CA SER A 92 -3.19 6.90 10.10
C SER A 92 -1.71 6.67 10.45
N SER A 93 -0.90 7.72 10.27
CA SER A 93 0.52 7.75 10.63
C SER A 93 0.76 7.50 12.12
N SER A 94 -0.19 7.87 12.98
CA SER A 94 -0.19 7.58 14.42
C SER A 94 -1.57 7.83 15.02
N SER A 95 -1.78 7.42 16.27
CA SER A 95 -3.00 7.75 17.04
C SER A 95 -3.11 9.23 17.42
N GLU A 96 -2.09 10.04 17.17
CA GLU A 96 -2.07 11.48 17.46
C GLU A 96 -2.50 12.33 16.26
N MET A 97 -2.74 11.70 15.11
CA MET A 97 -3.15 12.40 13.90
C MET A 97 -4.52 13.06 14.09
N PRO A 98 -4.72 14.33 13.66
CA PRO A 98 -6.02 15.00 13.75
C PRO A 98 -7.15 14.28 13.00
N THR A 99 -6.79 13.45 12.03
CA THR A 99 -7.69 12.63 11.21
C THR A 99 -7.98 11.26 11.82
N PHE A 100 -7.29 10.83 12.87
CA PHE A 100 -7.54 9.56 13.55
C PHE A 100 -8.78 9.67 14.47
N PRO A 101 -9.74 8.71 14.46
CA PRO A 101 -9.83 7.50 13.64
C PRO A 101 -10.71 7.65 12.38
N ALA A 102 -11.06 8.89 12.00
CA ALA A 102 -11.95 9.16 10.87
C ALA A 102 -11.32 8.79 9.51
N TRP A 103 -9.99 8.83 9.42
CA TRP A 103 -9.21 8.35 8.29
C TRP A 103 -9.53 6.88 7.98
N GLU A 104 -9.37 6.01 8.97
CA GLU A 104 -9.57 4.58 8.85
C GLU A 104 -11.00 4.26 8.43
N GLN A 105 -11.99 4.92 9.02
CA GLN A 105 -13.38 4.74 8.66
C GLN A 105 -13.61 5.05 7.18
N THR A 106 -13.19 6.23 6.73
CA THR A 106 -13.42 6.70 5.35
C THR A 106 -12.69 5.80 4.35
N VAL A 107 -11.44 5.44 4.63
CA VAL A 107 -10.66 4.55 3.76
C VAL A 107 -11.33 3.19 3.65
N LEU A 108 -11.71 2.58 4.77
CA LEU A 108 -12.38 1.28 4.76
C LEU A 108 -13.74 1.32 4.05
N GLU A 109 -14.50 2.42 4.15
CA GLU A 109 -15.75 2.58 3.39
C GLU A 109 -15.51 2.52 1.87
N HIS A 110 -14.40 3.07 1.37
CA HIS A 110 -14.03 2.98 -0.06
C HIS A 110 -13.45 1.62 -0.45
N THR A 111 -12.74 0.94 0.46
CA THR A 111 -11.91 -0.23 0.14
C THR A 111 -12.41 -1.55 0.72
N TRP A 112 -13.60 -1.58 1.35
CA TRP A 112 -14.12 -2.73 2.09
C TRP A 112 -14.08 -4.05 1.30
N GLU A 113 -14.43 -4.01 0.03
CA GLU A 113 -14.52 -5.20 -0.83
C GLU A 113 -13.15 -5.71 -1.33
N ILE A 114 -12.07 -4.92 -1.20
CA ILE A 114 -10.75 -5.26 -1.77
C ILE A 114 -9.63 -5.38 -0.73
N ALA A 115 -9.79 -4.77 0.44
CA ALA A 115 -8.76 -4.75 1.47
C ALA A 115 -8.86 -5.99 2.36
N ASP A 116 -7.74 -6.67 2.56
CA ASP A 116 -7.65 -7.80 3.49
C ASP A 116 -7.16 -7.32 4.86
N TYR A 117 -6.40 -6.22 4.91
CA TYR A 117 -5.82 -5.66 6.13
C TYR A 117 -5.85 -4.13 6.16
N LEU A 118 -5.86 -3.57 7.36
CA LEU A 118 -5.62 -2.15 7.65
C LEU A 118 -4.32 -2.04 8.47
N SER A 119 -3.39 -1.18 8.07
CA SER A 119 -2.15 -0.94 8.82
C SER A 119 -2.38 0.01 9.99
N LEU A 120 -1.59 -0.16 11.06
CA LEU A 120 -1.55 0.73 12.23
C LEU A 120 -0.09 0.98 12.61
N HIS A 121 0.24 2.20 13.00
CA HIS A 121 1.61 2.62 13.32
C HIS A 121 1.67 3.25 14.70
N MET A 122 2.66 2.82 15.49
CA MET A 122 2.83 3.27 16.86
C MET A 122 4.31 3.23 17.22
N TYR A 123 4.83 4.37 17.63
CA TYR A 123 6.21 4.54 18.08
C TYR A 123 6.20 5.07 19.50
N PHE A 124 7.11 4.55 20.33
CA PHE A 124 7.34 5.03 21.68
C PHE A 124 8.78 5.50 21.81
N ARG A 125 8.98 6.55 22.58
CA ARG A 125 10.29 7.07 22.94
C ARG A 125 10.30 7.37 24.43
N ILE A 126 11.44 7.10 25.06
CA ILE A 126 11.73 7.53 26.43
C ILE A 126 12.59 8.78 26.29
N ASP A 127 12.08 9.92 26.73
CA ASP A 127 12.85 11.16 26.77
C ASP A 127 13.71 11.23 28.04
N GLU A 128 14.78 12.04 28.03
CA GLU A 128 15.70 12.17 29.17
C GLU A 128 14.99 12.58 30.47
N ASP A 129 13.85 13.26 30.36
CA ASP A 129 13.02 13.66 31.50
C ASP A 129 12.11 12.54 32.01
N ASP A 130 11.83 11.50 31.22
CA ASP A 130 11.02 10.34 31.63
C ASP A 130 11.79 9.36 32.53
N VAL A 131 13.12 9.51 32.62
CA VAL A 131 14.02 8.60 33.37
C VAL A 131 14.27 9.07 34.80
N LYS A 132 13.77 10.25 35.19
CA LYS A 132 13.95 10.80 36.55
C LYS A 132 12.96 10.14 37.52
N THR A 133 13.44 9.15 38.27
CA THR A 133 12.75 8.52 39.41
C THR A 133 12.80 9.37 40.67
#